data_AF-A0A1V6A597-F1
#
_entry.id   AF-A0A1V6A597-F1
#
_cell.length_a   1.000
_cell.length_b   1.000
_cell.length_c   1.000
_cell.angle_alpha   90.00
_cell.angle_beta   90.00
_cell.angle_gamma   90.00
#
_symmetry.space_group_name_H-M   'P 1'
#
loop_
_entity.id
_entity.type
_entity.pdbx_description
1 polymer ?
#
loop_
_entity_poly.entity_id
_entity_poly.type
_entity_poly.pdbx_seq_one_letter_code
_entity_poly.pdbx_strand_id
1 'polypeptide(L)'
;MEGFKLRMEELAVELVRTRSVVGTEGEADITAWIYGWLSKLPYFAEHPEGLIVERLAGDRLGRSCLIATIRANPESKDALLLLGHTDTVGTSDYAAAEPCSTDPARLPGVLSGMKLGSSASEDLASGDYVFGRGIFDMKAGVAALMLIAEMASCKGSRLGANLVFSFVPDEEGGSAGMIASVQRLSDMARDEGWEFMAALDTDYMTEGFPGDASRYVYLGTVGKLLPCVYIHGEATHVGEAFCGIDANLLAAAVMSSIDLDPGLSDIVEGEVTQPPISLRMQDLKEEYSVQTTGGAFLYFNFPTHSSTPDIVMEKMRAKVEKAVGDAVRDLSLRRERHAALSGRKAVRPYATPRVITYSELLKEAEAALGRRLAGIVQEYKSGHGFTRQDPREASLGLVREIHRLLPDQSPMAVLFFSPPYYPHICVEDGDRKGAQLAKAVGLAVAEAREKLGYEIAIKKFYPYISDLSYCRLPSEEGALTALVSNMPAWPEAYELPLDAISALSMPVANIGPFGKDAHKPTERLSRAYSLDAMPLMVLRTIEELTGSRIIR
;
A
#
# COMPACT_ATOMS: atom_id res chain seq x y z
N MET A 1 13.44 -30.57 4.20
CA MET A 1 13.94 -29.66 3.15
C MET A 1 14.41 -30.40 1.91
N GLU A 2 14.93 -31.64 2.04
CA GLU A 2 15.12 -32.50 0.87
C GLU A 2 13.74 -32.72 0.20
N GLY A 3 13.64 -32.48 -1.12
CA GLY A 3 12.37 -32.45 -1.86
C GLY A 3 11.55 -31.15 -1.75
N PHE A 4 11.59 -30.45 -0.62
CA PHE A 4 10.83 -29.20 -0.42
C PHE A 4 11.18 -28.12 -1.45
N LYS A 5 12.48 -27.92 -1.73
CA LYS A 5 12.93 -26.89 -2.69
C LYS A 5 12.31 -27.09 -4.08
N LEU A 6 12.36 -28.33 -4.57
CA LEU A 6 11.82 -28.70 -5.88
C LEU A 6 10.30 -28.54 -5.90
N ARG A 7 9.62 -29.01 -4.84
CA ARG A 7 8.17 -28.91 -4.74
C ARG A 7 7.69 -27.46 -4.67
N MET A 8 8.42 -26.60 -3.97
CA MET A 8 8.13 -25.18 -3.89
C MET A 8 8.27 -24.49 -5.24
N GLU A 9 9.33 -24.79 -6.00
CA GLU A 9 9.50 -24.25 -7.35
C GLU A 9 8.38 -24.74 -8.29
N GLU A 10 8.05 -26.03 -8.28
CA GLU A 10 6.94 -26.61 -9.05
C GLU A 10 5.63 -25.90 -8.74
N LEU A 11 5.31 -25.75 -7.44
CA LEU A 11 4.07 -25.14 -7.00
C LEU A 11 4.00 -23.64 -7.36
N ALA A 12 5.11 -22.92 -7.22
CA ALA A 12 5.19 -21.52 -7.65
C ALA A 12 4.94 -21.40 -9.16
N VAL A 13 5.53 -22.28 -9.99
CA VAL A 13 5.29 -22.31 -11.44
C VAL A 13 3.84 -22.66 -11.76
N GLU A 14 3.21 -23.58 -11.03
CA GLU A 14 1.79 -23.89 -11.18
C GLU A 14 0.89 -22.67 -10.87
N LEU A 15 1.18 -21.93 -9.80
CA LEU A 15 0.47 -20.69 -9.46
C LEU A 15 0.68 -19.60 -10.53
N VAL A 16 1.90 -19.45 -11.07
CA VAL A 16 2.19 -18.45 -12.11
C VAL A 16 1.34 -18.67 -13.35
N ARG A 17 1.10 -19.94 -13.73
CA ARG A 17 0.28 -20.28 -14.91
C ARG A 17 -1.15 -19.77 -14.83
N THR A 18 -1.67 -19.54 -13.62
CA THR A 18 -2.94 -18.85 -13.44
C THR A 18 -2.72 -17.34 -13.57
N ARG A 19 -3.19 -16.74 -14.67
CA ARG A 19 -3.03 -15.32 -14.95
C ARG A 19 -3.97 -14.48 -14.08
N SER A 20 -3.56 -14.23 -12.84
CA SER A 20 -4.29 -13.49 -11.82
C SER A 20 -4.00 -12.00 -11.83
N VAL A 21 -4.18 -11.33 -12.98
CA VAL A 21 -3.92 -9.88 -13.07
C VAL A 21 -4.96 -9.11 -12.25
N VAL A 22 -4.50 -8.13 -11.45
CA VAL A 22 -5.36 -7.26 -10.66
C VAL A 22 -6.47 -6.62 -11.50
N GLY A 23 -7.70 -6.64 -10.99
CA GLY A 23 -8.87 -6.12 -11.69
C GLY A 23 -9.40 -7.04 -12.79
N THR A 24 -9.06 -8.33 -12.78
CA THR A 24 -9.57 -9.33 -13.74
C THR A 24 -10.20 -10.54 -13.04
N GLU A 25 -10.97 -11.34 -13.78
CA GLU A 25 -11.55 -12.60 -13.27
C GLU A 25 -10.47 -13.62 -12.83
N GLY A 26 -9.22 -13.46 -13.30
CA GLY A 26 -8.11 -14.33 -12.93
C GLY A 26 -7.77 -14.32 -11.45
N GLU A 27 -8.13 -13.26 -10.72
CA GLU A 27 -8.03 -13.22 -9.26
C GLU A 27 -8.98 -14.22 -8.58
N ALA A 28 -10.19 -14.41 -9.11
CA ALA A 28 -11.11 -15.43 -8.62
C ALA A 28 -10.64 -16.85 -9.00
N ASP A 29 -10.08 -17.00 -10.21
CA ASP A 29 -9.57 -18.28 -10.69
C ASP A 29 -8.43 -18.82 -9.81
N ILE A 30 -7.48 -17.96 -9.41
CA ILE A 30 -6.36 -18.40 -8.56
C ILE A 30 -6.83 -18.75 -7.15
N THR A 31 -7.78 -18.01 -6.58
CA THR A 31 -8.39 -18.38 -5.29
C THR A 31 -9.05 -19.76 -5.36
N ALA A 32 -9.82 -20.02 -6.41
CA ALA A 32 -10.46 -21.32 -6.63
C ALA A 32 -9.44 -22.45 -6.81
N TRP A 33 -8.33 -22.17 -7.50
CA TRP A 33 -7.22 -23.11 -7.67
C TRP A 33 -6.56 -23.48 -6.34
N ILE A 34 -6.23 -22.48 -5.51
CA ILE A 34 -5.61 -22.70 -4.19
C ILE A 34 -6.58 -23.47 -3.27
N TYR A 35 -7.87 -23.13 -3.27
CA TYR A 35 -8.90 -23.88 -2.53
C TYR A 35 -8.93 -25.35 -2.96
N GLY A 36 -8.92 -25.61 -4.27
CA GLY A 36 -8.91 -26.97 -4.83
C GLY A 36 -7.64 -27.76 -4.51
N TRP A 37 -6.53 -27.08 -4.22
CA TRP A 37 -5.29 -27.71 -3.76
C TRP A 37 -5.37 -28.02 -2.26
N LEU A 38 -5.72 -27.04 -1.41
CA LEU A 38 -5.77 -27.19 0.04
C LEU A 38 -6.85 -28.19 0.49
N SER A 39 -8.02 -28.20 -0.14
CA SER A 39 -9.12 -29.12 0.18
C SER A 39 -8.77 -30.61 0.01
N LYS A 40 -7.69 -30.92 -0.72
CA LYS A 40 -7.19 -32.30 -0.89
C LYS A 40 -6.25 -32.74 0.23
N LEU A 41 -5.76 -31.80 1.06
CA LEU A 41 -4.94 -32.14 2.20
C LEU A 41 -5.77 -32.94 3.22
N PRO A 42 -5.22 -34.02 3.82
CA PRO A 42 -5.98 -34.85 4.75
C PRO A 42 -6.66 -34.07 5.88
N TYR A 43 -6.00 -33.04 6.40
CA TYR A 43 -6.54 -32.19 7.45
C TYR A 43 -7.82 -31.47 6.99
N PHE A 44 -7.82 -30.81 5.84
CA PHE A 44 -8.99 -30.08 5.34
C PHE A 44 -10.07 -30.98 4.76
N ALA A 45 -9.73 -32.22 4.39
CA ALA A 45 -10.74 -33.24 4.08
C ALA A 45 -11.50 -33.70 5.33
N GLU A 46 -10.82 -33.78 6.49
CA GLU A 46 -11.43 -34.07 7.79
C GLU A 46 -12.11 -32.82 8.41
N HIS A 47 -11.59 -31.61 8.10
CA HIS A 47 -12.02 -30.30 8.62
C HIS A 47 -12.34 -29.28 7.51
N PRO A 48 -13.38 -29.53 6.67
CA PRO A 48 -13.71 -28.63 5.57
C PRO A 48 -14.13 -27.23 6.05
N GLU A 49 -14.62 -27.09 7.28
CA GLU A 49 -14.92 -25.82 7.94
C GLU A 49 -13.70 -24.92 8.13
N GLY A 50 -12.49 -25.51 8.10
CA GLY A 50 -11.23 -24.78 8.18
C GLY A 50 -10.90 -23.99 6.91
N LEU A 51 -11.63 -24.18 5.80
CA LEU A 51 -11.47 -23.43 4.56
C LEU A 51 -12.64 -22.46 4.36
N ILE A 52 -12.38 -21.17 4.52
CA ILE A 52 -13.34 -20.08 4.39
C ILE A 52 -13.04 -19.30 3.12
N VAL A 53 -14.05 -19.15 2.26
CA VAL A 53 -14.01 -18.27 1.08
C VAL A 53 -14.84 -17.04 1.39
N GLU A 54 -14.16 -15.94 1.72
CA GLU A 54 -14.79 -14.67 2.06
C GLU A 54 -14.92 -13.81 0.80
N ARG A 55 -16.15 -13.53 0.36
CA ARG A 55 -16.38 -12.78 -0.88
C ARG A 55 -16.20 -11.28 -0.65
N LEU A 56 -15.59 -10.60 -1.63
CA LEU A 56 -15.49 -9.16 -1.59
C LEU A 56 -16.87 -8.51 -1.78
N ALA A 57 -17.23 -7.58 -0.89
CA ALA A 57 -18.55 -6.94 -0.91
C ALA A 57 -18.76 -6.13 -2.20
N GLY A 58 -19.85 -6.42 -2.92
CA GLY A 58 -20.21 -5.71 -4.15
C GLY A 58 -19.29 -5.97 -5.35
N ASP A 59 -18.38 -6.94 -5.26
CA ASP A 59 -17.42 -7.25 -6.31
C ASP A 59 -18.09 -7.95 -7.50
N ARG A 60 -17.79 -7.47 -8.71
CA ARG A 60 -18.39 -7.97 -9.96
C ARG A 60 -17.58 -9.08 -10.61
N LEU A 61 -16.31 -9.24 -10.22
CA LEU A 61 -15.37 -10.21 -10.77
C LEU A 61 -15.42 -11.54 -10.00
N GLY A 62 -16.21 -11.61 -8.92
CA GLY A 62 -16.34 -12.81 -8.09
C GLY A 62 -15.13 -13.05 -7.19
N ARG A 63 -14.33 -12.01 -6.92
CA ARG A 63 -13.11 -12.10 -6.11
C ARG A 63 -13.42 -12.43 -4.67
N SER A 64 -12.51 -13.14 -4.02
CA SER A 64 -12.65 -13.60 -2.65
C SER A 64 -11.30 -13.83 -1.99
N CYS A 65 -11.25 -13.64 -0.67
CA CYS A 65 -10.13 -14.06 0.16
C CYS A 65 -10.32 -15.53 0.54
N LEU A 66 -9.24 -16.30 0.51
CA LEU A 66 -9.24 -17.67 1.02
C LEU A 66 -8.51 -17.70 2.35
N ILE A 67 -9.25 -18.00 3.42
CA ILE A 67 -8.72 -18.20 4.76
C ILE A 67 -8.70 -19.70 5.05
N ALA A 68 -7.51 -20.24 5.32
CA ALA A 68 -7.31 -21.63 5.71
C ALA A 68 -6.80 -21.71 7.14
N THR A 69 -7.51 -22.42 8.02
CA THR A 69 -7.18 -22.54 9.44
C THR A 69 -6.76 -23.96 9.77
N ILE A 70 -5.57 -24.13 10.35
CA ILE A 70 -5.12 -25.37 10.99
C ILE A 70 -5.06 -25.14 12.49
N ARG A 71 -5.93 -25.82 13.24
CA ARG A 71 -6.09 -25.63 14.69
C ARG A 71 -4.91 -26.20 15.48
N ALA A 72 -4.63 -25.55 16.60
CA ALA A 72 -3.64 -26.00 17.58
C ALA A 72 -4.00 -27.39 18.14
N ASN A 73 -2.97 -28.17 18.49
CA ASN A 73 -3.12 -29.42 19.22
C ASN A 73 -1.99 -29.59 20.26
N PRO A 74 -2.28 -29.48 21.58
CA PRO A 74 -3.59 -29.27 22.18
C PRO A 74 -4.20 -27.89 21.84
N GLU A 75 -5.50 -27.74 22.07
CA GLU A 75 -6.26 -26.52 21.79
C GLU A 75 -5.60 -25.28 22.44
N SER A 76 -5.55 -24.17 21.69
CA SER A 76 -4.95 -22.91 22.08
C SER A 76 -5.80 -21.74 21.58
N LYS A 77 -5.75 -20.63 22.32
CA LYS A 77 -6.34 -19.35 21.88
C LYS A 77 -5.39 -18.54 21.02
N ASP A 78 -4.10 -18.84 21.07
CA ASP A 78 -3.11 -18.11 20.29
C ASP A 78 -3.28 -18.44 18.81
N ALA A 79 -3.18 -17.42 17.96
CA ALA A 79 -3.24 -17.56 16.50
C ALA A 79 -2.06 -16.84 15.85
N LEU A 80 -1.54 -17.41 14.76
CA LEU A 80 -0.52 -16.80 13.91
C LEU A 80 -1.11 -16.59 12.51
N LEU A 81 -1.10 -15.34 12.03
CA LEU A 81 -1.53 -15.01 10.67
C LEU A 81 -0.36 -15.20 9.70
N LEU A 82 -0.60 -15.89 8.60
CA LEU A 82 0.34 -16.14 7.52
C LEU A 82 -0.29 -15.60 6.23
N LEU A 83 0.31 -14.59 5.63
CA LEU A 83 -0.28 -13.78 4.59
C LEU A 83 0.48 -13.92 3.26
N GLY A 84 -0.27 -13.90 2.17
CA GLY A 84 0.30 -13.62 0.85
C GLY A 84 -0.77 -13.22 -0.16
N HIS A 85 -0.47 -12.22 -0.98
CA HIS A 85 -1.36 -11.85 -2.07
C HIS A 85 -1.17 -12.77 -3.29
N THR A 86 -2.21 -12.87 -4.11
CA THR A 86 -2.29 -13.85 -5.20
C THR A 86 -2.46 -13.20 -6.57
N ASP A 87 -2.81 -11.92 -6.59
CA ASP A 87 -2.86 -11.10 -7.78
C ASP A 87 -1.46 -10.71 -8.26
N THR A 88 -1.39 -10.19 -9.48
CA THR A 88 -0.18 -9.64 -10.09
C THR A 88 -0.51 -8.34 -10.81
N VAL A 89 0.47 -7.46 -11.01
CA VAL A 89 0.32 -6.36 -11.98
C VAL A 89 0.05 -6.85 -13.42
N GLY A 90 -0.32 -5.91 -14.28
CA GLY A 90 -0.53 -6.15 -15.71
C GLY A 90 0.69 -6.73 -16.45
N THR A 91 0.43 -7.27 -17.64
CA THR A 91 1.43 -7.95 -18.49
C THR A 91 1.61 -7.29 -19.86
N SER A 92 0.94 -6.15 -20.11
CA SER A 92 1.02 -5.46 -21.40
C SER A 92 2.43 -4.94 -21.71
N ASP A 93 3.23 -4.72 -20.68
CA ASP A 93 4.64 -4.31 -20.75
C ASP A 93 5.55 -5.36 -21.40
N TYR A 94 5.14 -6.64 -21.44
CA TYR A 94 5.83 -7.70 -22.19
C TYR A 94 5.70 -7.54 -23.72
N ALA A 95 4.80 -6.68 -24.21
CA ALA A 95 4.52 -6.48 -25.63
C ALA A 95 4.30 -7.83 -26.36
N ALA A 96 5.10 -8.13 -27.39
CA ALA A 96 4.95 -9.37 -28.16
C ALA A 96 5.17 -10.66 -27.34
N ALA A 97 5.82 -10.59 -26.17
CA ALA A 97 5.99 -11.74 -25.27
C ALA A 97 4.83 -11.95 -24.29
N GLU A 98 3.83 -11.05 -24.26
CA GLU A 98 2.71 -11.12 -23.30
C GLU A 98 2.05 -12.51 -23.20
N PRO A 99 1.78 -13.24 -24.31
CA PRO A 99 1.19 -14.58 -24.23
C PRO A 99 2.03 -15.63 -23.48
N CYS A 100 3.31 -15.36 -23.23
CA CYS A 100 4.22 -16.22 -22.48
C CYS A 100 4.57 -15.64 -21.10
N SER A 101 4.05 -14.47 -20.72
CA SER A 101 4.39 -13.79 -19.45
C SER A 101 4.16 -14.66 -18.21
N THR A 102 3.15 -15.53 -18.24
CA THR A 102 2.79 -16.46 -17.16
C THR A 102 3.19 -17.92 -17.45
N ASP A 103 4.12 -18.15 -18.38
CA ASP A 103 4.67 -19.48 -18.66
C ASP A 103 6.18 -19.53 -18.40
N PRO A 104 6.60 -19.86 -17.17
CA PRO A 104 8.01 -19.95 -16.81
C PRO A 104 8.83 -20.95 -17.62
N ALA A 105 8.18 -21.91 -18.29
CA ALA A 105 8.88 -22.89 -19.13
C ALA A 105 9.18 -22.32 -20.53
N ARG A 106 8.27 -21.51 -21.08
CA ARG A 106 8.42 -20.93 -22.43
C ARG A 106 9.04 -19.54 -22.44
N LEU A 107 8.80 -18.74 -21.40
CA LEU A 107 9.24 -17.35 -21.33
C LEU A 107 10.76 -17.18 -21.51
N PRO A 108 11.65 -17.99 -20.90
CA PRO A 108 13.10 -17.89 -21.12
C PRO A 108 13.50 -17.94 -22.60
N GLY A 109 12.87 -18.84 -23.37
CA GLY A 109 13.10 -18.97 -24.81
C GLY A 109 12.70 -17.72 -25.57
N VAL A 110 11.55 -17.13 -25.24
CA VAL A 110 11.08 -15.87 -25.86
C VAL A 110 12.02 -14.71 -25.50
N LEU A 111 12.40 -14.58 -24.23
CA LEU A 111 13.29 -13.52 -23.75
C LEU A 111 14.68 -13.59 -24.39
N SER A 112 15.20 -14.80 -24.67
CA SER A 112 16.49 -14.98 -25.36
C SER A 112 16.54 -14.37 -26.76
N GLY A 113 15.39 -14.20 -27.42
CA GLY A 113 15.27 -13.53 -28.72
C GLY A 113 15.13 -12.01 -28.63
N MET A 114 15.04 -11.46 -27.42
CA MET A 114 14.86 -10.04 -27.16
C MET A 114 16.17 -9.36 -26.76
N LYS A 115 16.24 -8.05 -26.94
CA LYS A 115 17.36 -7.24 -26.43
C LYS A 115 17.16 -6.98 -24.95
N LEU A 116 17.76 -7.82 -24.10
CA LEU A 116 17.73 -7.69 -22.65
C LEU A 116 18.91 -6.82 -22.15
N GLY A 117 18.81 -6.31 -20.92
CA GLY A 117 19.95 -5.75 -20.19
C GLY A 117 20.97 -6.83 -19.84
N SER A 118 22.21 -6.43 -19.51
CA SER A 118 23.29 -7.37 -19.18
C SER A 118 22.92 -8.30 -18.03
N SER A 119 22.42 -7.76 -16.90
CA SER A 119 22.02 -8.56 -15.75
C SER A 119 20.93 -9.59 -16.09
N ALA A 120 19.88 -9.20 -16.83
CA ALA A 120 18.82 -10.14 -17.19
C ALA A 120 19.32 -11.22 -18.17
N SER A 121 20.26 -10.89 -19.06
CA SER A 121 20.87 -11.83 -20.00
C SER A 121 21.74 -12.86 -19.28
N GLU A 122 22.53 -12.42 -18.30
CA GLU A 122 23.38 -13.27 -17.46
C GLU A 122 22.52 -14.21 -16.59
N ASP A 123 21.52 -13.66 -15.91
CA ASP A 123 20.60 -14.42 -15.05
C ASP A 123 19.77 -15.44 -15.88
N LEU A 124 19.43 -15.10 -17.13
CA LEU A 124 18.75 -16.00 -18.06
C LEU A 124 19.66 -17.16 -18.50
N ALA A 125 20.92 -16.86 -18.80
CA ALA A 125 21.89 -17.85 -19.27
C ALA A 125 22.38 -18.79 -18.16
N SER A 126 22.40 -18.34 -16.90
CA SER A 126 22.89 -19.16 -15.79
C SER A 126 21.96 -20.33 -15.45
N GLY A 127 20.65 -20.16 -15.65
CA GLY A 127 19.65 -21.13 -15.20
C GLY A 127 19.41 -21.12 -13.69
N ASP A 128 19.94 -20.13 -12.96
CA ASP A 128 19.74 -19.99 -11.52
C ASP A 128 18.46 -19.21 -11.15
N TYR A 129 17.77 -18.69 -12.17
CA TYR A 129 16.56 -17.88 -12.00
C TYR A 129 15.35 -18.50 -12.72
N VAL A 130 14.18 -18.30 -12.13
CA VAL A 130 12.87 -18.63 -12.73
C VAL A 130 12.23 -17.33 -13.20
N PHE A 131 11.93 -17.22 -14.49
CA PHE A 131 11.29 -16.03 -15.07
C PHE A 131 9.79 -16.21 -15.16
N GLY A 132 9.02 -15.15 -14.91
CA GLY A 132 7.56 -15.15 -15.05
C GLY A 132 6.91 -14.00 -14.31
N ARG A 133 5.81 -13.45 -14.83
CA ARG A 133 5.02 -12.44 -14.10
C ARG A 133 4.47 -13.06 -12.82
N GLY A 134 4.76 -12.42 -11.69
CA GLY A 134 4.34 -12.82 -10.36
C GLY A 134 5.04 -14.05 -9.80
N ILE A 135 6.07 -14.59 -10.47
CA ILE A 135 6.85 -15.72 -9.91
C ILE A 135 7.52 -15.32 -8.61
N PHE A 136 7.97 -14.07 -8.56
CA PHE A 136 8.72 -13.49 -7.46
C PHE A 136 7.79 -12.68 -6.56
N ASP A 137 6.84 -11.96 -7.17
CA ASP A 137 5.89 -11.06 -6.52
C ASP A 137 4.42 -11.53 -6.69
N MET A 138 3.86 -12.34 -5.79
CA MET A 138 4.57 -13.04 -4.72
C MET A 138 4.29 -14.55 -4.69
N LYS A 139 4.04 -15.17 -5.86
CA LYS A 139 3.56 -16.57 -5.93
C LYS A 139 4.55 -17.60 -5.38
N ALA A 140 5.85 -17.31 -5.36
CA ALA A 140 6.82 -18.14 -4.64
C ALA A 140 6.59 -18.10 -3.12
N GLY A 141 6.29 -16.93 -2.54
CA GLY A 141 5.89 -16.80 -1.13
C GLY A 141 4.63 -17.59 -0.82
N VAL A 142 3.58 -17.42 -1.64
CA VAL A 142 2.33 -18.19 -1.56
C VAL A 142 2.58 -19.70 -1.61
N ALA A 143 3.44 -20.17 -2.53
CA ALA A 143 3.81 -21.58 -2.61
C ALA A 143 4.49 -22.08 -1.32
N ALA A 144 5.38 -21.29 -0.71
CA ALA A 144 5.98 -21.65 0.58
C ALA A 144 4.92 -21.80 1.67
N LEU A 145 3.96 -20.87 1.76
CA LEU A 145 2.87 -20.93 2.73
C LEU A 145 1.97 -22.15 2.52
N MET A 146 1.63 -22.48 1.27
CA MET A 146 0.84 -23.68 0.95
C MET A 146 1.55 -24.97 1.37
N LEU A 147 2.86 -25.07 1.16
CA LEU A 147 3.64 -26.24 1.59
C LEU A 147 3.80 -26.29 3.12
N ILE A 148 3.92 -25.15 3.79
CA ILE A 148 3.91 -25.10 5.26
C ILE A 148 2.55 -25.55 5.79
N ALA A 149 1.44 -25.19 5.15
CA ALA A 149 0.11 -25.68 5.49
C ALA A 149 0.01 -27.21 5.31
N GLU A 150 0.57 -27.76 4.23
CA GLU A 150 0.68 -29.22 4.03
C GLU A 150 1.47 -29.90 5.16
N MET A 151 2.64 -29.36 5.52
CA MET A 151 3.45 -29.90 6.62
C MET A 151 2.74 -29.79 7.98
N ALA A 152 2.08 -28.67 8.26
CA ALA A 152 1.31 -28.47 9.48
C ALA A 152 0.09 -29.40 9.57
N SER A 153 -0.46 -29.81 8.42
CA SER A 153 -1.59 -30.75 8.30
C SER A 153 -1.21 -32.21 8.59
N CYS A 154 0.07 -32.55 8.67
CA CYS A 154 0.53 -33.91 8.95
C CYS A 154 0.13 -34.36 10.37
N LYS A 155 -0.40 -35.58 10.53
CA LYS A 155 -0.89 -36.11 11.83
C LYS A 155 0.13 -36.13 12.97
N GLY A 156 1.43 -36.06 12.67
CA GLY A 156 2.48 -36.00 13.68
C GLY A 156 2.89 -34.58 14.09
N SER A 157 2.42 -33.55 13.37
CA SER A 157 2.68 -32.15 13.72
C SER A 157 1.99 -31.78 15.02
N ARG A 158 2.70 -31.08 15.89
CA ARG A 158 2.16 -30.56 17.15
C ARG A 158 2.23 -29.05 17.12
N LEU A 159 1.06 -28.43 17.06
CA LEU A 159 0.90 -26.98 16.93
C LEU A 159 0.51 -26.37 18.28
N GLY A 160 1.30 -25.44 18.80
CA GLY A 160 0.98 -24.74 20.05
C GLY A 160 0.08 -23.51 19.88
N ALA A 161 -0.20 -23.11 18.63
CA ALA A 161 -1.11 -22.04 18.25
C ALA A 161 -1.84 -22.41 16.96
N ASN A 162 -2.98 -21.76 16.71
CA ASN A 162 -3.72 -21.90 15.46
C ASN A 162 -2.92 -21.21 14.34
N LEU A 163 -2.77 -21.89 13.20
CA LEU A 163 -2.16 -21.29 12.01
C LEU A 163 -3.28 -20.85 11.06
N VAL A 164 -3.33 -19.57 10.76
CA VAL A 164 -4.34 -18.97 9.90
C VAL A 164 -3.65 -18.44 8.65
N PHE A 165 -3.84 -19.10 7.52
CA PHE A 165 -3.32 -18.69 6.23
C PHE A 165 -4.36 -17.84 5.53
N SER A 166 -4.01 -16.63 5.10
CA SER A 166 -4.89 -15.76 4.31
C SER A 166 -4.26 -15.47 2.96
N PHE A 167 -4.92 -15.95 1.90
CA PHE A 167 -4.57 -15.70 0.52
C PHE A 167 -5.52 -14.66 -0.05
N VAL A 168 -5.00 -13.49 -0.36
CA VAL A 168 -5.80 -12.30 -0.66
C VAL A 168 -5.62 -11.85 -2.12
N PRO A 169 -6.70 -11.37 -2.77
CA PRO A 169 -6.59 -10.68 -4.05
C PRO A 169 -6.38 -9.16 -3.87
N ASP A 170 -6.12 -8.47 -4.98
CA ASP A 170 -6.17 -7.01 -5.12
C ASP A 170 -5.13 -6.19 -4.33
N GLU A 171 -4.01 -6.78 -3.88
CA GLU A 171 -2.94 -6.02 -3.19
C GLU A 171 -2.38 -4.92 -4.11
N GLU A 172 -2.10 -5.29 -5.37
CA GLU A 172 -1.49 -4.41 -6.38
C GLU A 172 -2.43 -3.27 -6.82
N GLY A 173 -3.68 -3.32 -6.36
CA GLY A 173 -4.72 -2.36 -6.64
C GLY A 173 -5.03 -1.49 -5.41
N GLY A 174 -5.91 -2.01 -4.56
CA GLY A 174 -6.46 -1.27 -3.42
C GLY A 174 -6.60 -2.09 -2.14
N SER A 175 -5.99 -3.28 -2.11
CA SER A 175 -6.01 -4.24 -1.00
C SER A 175 -7.42 -4.64 -0.55
N ALA A 176 -8.38 -4.71 -1.49
CA ALA A 176 -9.75 -5.08 -1.14
C ALA A 176 -9.82 -6.48 -0.50
N GLY A 177 -8.92 -7.39 -0.91
CA GLY A 177 -8.72 -8.69 -0.29
C GLY A 177 -8.36 -8.61 1.18
N MET A 178 -7.26 -7.95 1.51
CA MET A 178 -6.85 -7.85 2.90
C MET A 178 -7.86 -7.10 3.77
N ILE A 179 -8.50 -6.06 3.25
CA ILE A 179 -9.56 -5.33 3.95
C ILE A 179 -10.72 -6.27 4.35
N ALA A 180 -11.19 -7.11 3.43
CA ALA A 180 -12.22 -8.11 3.73
C ALA A 180 -11.71 -9.22 4.67
N SER A 181 -10.46 -9.65 4.49
CA SER A 181 -9.82 -10.66 5.35
C SER A 181 -9.75 -10.17 6.79
N VAL A 182 -9.31 -8.94 7.05
CA VAL A 182 -9.21 -8.38 8.41
C VAL A 182 -10.56 -8.33 9.11
N GLN A 183 -11.63 -7.93 8.40
CA GLN A 183 -12.96 -7.96 8.98
C GLN A 183 -13.33 -9.38 9.41
N ARG A 184 -13.11 -10.37 8.55
CA ARG A 184 -13.40 -11.78 8.84
C ARG A 184 -12.55 -12.35 9.97
N LEU A 185 -11.25 -12.04 9.99
CA LEU A 185 -10.32 -12.45 11.05
C LEU A 185 -10.71 -11.85 12.41
N SER A 186 -11.18 -10.60 12.43
CA SER A 186 -11.67 -9.94 13.65
C SER A 186 -12.94 -10.62 14.18
N ASP A 187 -13.86 -11.00 13.31
CA ASP A 187 -15.03 -11.77 13.69
C ASP A 187 -14.65 -13.15 14.25
N MET A 188 -13.72 -13.85 13.62
CA MET A 188 -13.19 -15.13 14.12
C MET A 188 -12.51 -14.97 15.49
N ALA A 189 -11.69 -13.94 15.67
CA ALA A 189 -11.03 -13.66 16.94
C ALA A 189 -12.04 -13.45 18.07
N ARG A 190 -13.11 -12.71 17.81
CA ARG A 190 -14.19 -12.46 18.78
C ARG A 190 -14.98 -13.73 19.08
N ASP A 191 -15.40 -14.46 18.05
CA ASP A 191 -16.32 -15.58 18.17
C ASP A 191 -15.64 -16.80 18.81
N GLU A 192 -14.34 -17.00 18.55
CA GLU A 192 -13.56 -18.11 19.09
C GLU A 192 -12.66 -17.73 20.29
N GLY A 193 -12.59 -16.43 20.61
CA GLY A 193 -11.73 -15.90 21.67
C GLY A 193 -10.24 -16.06 21.39
N TRP A 194 -9.83 -15.94 20.11
CA TRP A 194 -8.43 -16.02 19.70
C TRP A 194 -7.66 -14.73 19.95
N GLU A 195 -6.36 -14.87 20.21
CA GLU A 195 -5.40 -13.78 20.29
C GLU A 195 -4.36 -13.93 19.17
N PHE A 196 -4.37 -13.03 18.20
CA PHE A 196 -3.35 -13.03 17.16
C PHE A 196 -2.01 -12.54 17.72
N MET A 197 -0.98 -13.38 17.62
CA MET A 197 0.35 -13.12 18.16
C MET A 197 1.20 -12.25 17.24
N ALA A 198 1.11 -12.51 15.93
CA ALA A 198 1.82 -11.80 14.88
C ALA A 198 1.19 -12.10 13.51
N ALA A 199 1.54 -11.30 12.50
CA ALA A 199 1.36 -11.63 11.10
C ALA A 199 2.72 -11.82 10.42
N LEU A 200 2.88 -12.88 9.65
CA LEU A 200 4.01 -13.09 8.75
C LEU A 200 3.55 -13.00 7.31
N ASP A 201 4.12 -12.07 6.56
CA ASP A 201 3.97 -11.99 5.11
C ASP A 201 5.18 -12.65 4.43
N THR A 202 4.97 -13.14 3.21
CA THR A 202 6.01 -13.75 2.38
C THR A 202 6.26 -12.99 1.09
N ASP A 203 5.94 -11.69 1.12
CA ASP A 203 6.08 -10.74 0.02
C ASP A 203 7.56 -10.53 -0.34
N TYR A 204 7.83 -10.21 -1.59
CA TYR A 204 9.13 -10.23 -2.21
C TYR A 204 10.16 -9.28 -1.58
N MET A 205 11.45 -9.52 -1.80
CA MET A 205 12.50 -8.54 -1.50
C MET A 205 13.62 -8.54 -2.56
N THR A 206 14.19 -7.37 -2.82
CA THR A 206 15.24 -7.15 -3.82
C THR A 206 16.47 -6.49 -3.20
N GLU A 207 17.52 -6.31 -4.00
CA GLU A 207 18.73 -5.58 -3.64
C GLU A 207 18.39 -4.18 -3.10
N GLY A 208 19.03 -3.76 -2.01
CA GLY A 208 18.82 -2.42 -1.45
C GLY A 208 19.47 -1.32 -2.30
N PHE A 209 20.51 -1.68 -3.04
CA PHE A 209 21.20 -0.85 -4.04
C PHE A 209 21.90 -1.76 -5.06
N PRO A 210 22.26 -1.27 -6.26
CA PRO A 210 22.90 -2.10 -7.27
C PRO A 210 24.17 -2.79 -6.76
N GLY A 211 24.20 -4.13 -6.82
CA GLY A 211 25.33 -4.94 -6.38
C GLY A 211 25.31 -5.32 -4.90
N ASP A 212 24.22 -5.02 -4.19
CA ASP A 212 24.01 -5.44 -2.81
C ASP A 212 23.81 -6.96 -2.71
N ALA A 213 24.76 -7.62 -2.04
CA ALA A 213 24.72 -9.05 -1.80
C ALA A 213 23.90 -9.44 -0.55
N SER A 214 23.47 -8.47 0.26
CA SER A 214 22.69 -8.74 1.46
C SER A 214 21.26 -9.16 1.12
N ARG A 215 20.65 -9.88 2.06
CA ARG A 215 19.27 -10.33 2.04
C ARG A 215 18.56 -9.71 3.22
N TYR A 216 17.26 -9.46 3.12
CA TYR A 216 16.55 -8.68 4.12
C TYR A 216 15.34 -9.43 4.67
N VAL A 217 15.13 -9.27 5.97
CA VAL A 217 13.89 -9.61 6.66
C VAL A 217 13.40 -8.35 7.35
N TYR A 218 12.10 -8.10 7.36
CA TYR A 218 11.54 -6.84 7.82
C TYR A 218 10.63 -7.07 9.03
N LEU A 219 10.72 -6.24 10.06
CA LEU A 219 9.92 -6.30 11.30
C LEU A 219 8.86 -5.18 11.34
N GLY A 220 8.25 -4.91 10.19
CA GLY A 220 7.37 -3.77 10.01
C GLY A 220 7.17 -3.45 8.54
N THR A 221 6.35 -2.46 8.26
CA THR A 221 6.01 -2.02 6.91
C THR A 221 5.90 -0.50 6.84
N VAL A 222 6.31 0.07 5.70
CA VAL A 222 6.15 1.48 5.40
C VAL A 222 4.66 1.82 5.27
N GLY A 223 4.26 2.96 5.80
CA GLY A 223 2.93 3.50 5.60
C GLY A 223 2.86 4.43 4.39
N LYS A 224 1.65 4.73 3.93
CA LYS A 224 1.39 5.62 2.81
C LYS A 224 0.13 6.43 3.04
N LEU A 225 0.28 7.74 2.90
CA LEU A 225 -0.81 8.72 2.80
C LEU A 225 -0.79 9.40 1.44
N LEU A 226 -1.94 9.91 1.02
CA LEU A 226 -2.10 10.67 -0.22
C LEU A 226 -2.65 12.08 0.10
N PRO A 227 -1.83 12.97 0.71
CA PRO A 227 -2.25 14.34 0.94
C PRO A 227 -2.42 15.09 -0.38
N CYS A 228 -3.48 15.88 -0.42
CA CYS A 228 -3.99 16.58 -1.57
C CYS A 228 -4.10 18.08 -1.27
N VAL A 229 -3.91 18.90 -2.30
CA VAL A 229 -4.08 20.35 -2.23
C VAL A 229 -4.99 20.80 -3.37
N TYR A 230 -6.18 21.28 -3.04
CA TYR A 230 -7.00 22.05 -3.97
C TYR A 230 -6.65 23.53 -3.80
N ILE A 231 -6.26 24.19 -4.87
CA ILE A 231 -5.94 25.62 -4.88
C ILE A 231 -7.04 26.36 -5.63
N HIS A 232 -7.59 27.38 -5.01
CA HIS A 232 -8.49 28.37 -5.59
C HIS A 232 -7.78 29.71 -5.71
N GLY A 233 -7.61 30.19 -6.93
CA GLY A 233 -7.01 31.49 -7.26
C GLY A 233 -8.06 32.57 -7.54
N GLU A 234 -7.60 33.69 -8.08
CA GLU A 234 -8.46 34.77 -8.58
C GLU A 234 -8.24 34.89 -10.09
N ALA A 235 -9.19 34.34 -10.86
CA ALA A 235 -9.10 34.33 -12.32
C ALA A 235 -9.27 35.75 -12.90
N THR A 236 -8.45 36.10 -13.89
CA THR A 236 -8.48 37.41 -14.56
C THR A 236 -8.34 37.27 -16.08
N HIS A 237 -8.69 38.30 -16.82
CA HIS A 237 -8.39 38.37 -18.25
C HIS A 237 -6.87 38.46 -18.46
N VAL A 238 -6.31 37.77 -19.46
CA VAL A 238 -4.85 37.77 -19.74
C VAL A 238 -4.28 39.17 -20.04
N GLY A 239 -5.10 40.08 -20.58
CA GLY A 239 -4.74 41.49 -20.77
C GLY A 239 -4.62 42.29 -19.46
N GLU A 240 -5.09 41.71 -18.35
CA GLU A 240 -5.09 42.26 -17.00
C GLU A 240 -4.42 41.27 -16.03
N ALA A 241 -3.31 40.65 -16.47
CA ALA A 241 -2.65 39.52 -15.79
C ALA A 241 -2.26 39.75 -14.31
N PHE A 242 -2.14 41.01 -13.87
CA PHE A 242 -1.83 41.38 -12.48
C PHE A 242 -3.06 41.79 -11.64
N CYS A 243 -4.27 41.60 -12.17
CA CYS A 243 -5.53 41.85 -11.47
C CYS A 243 -6.08 40.63 -10.73
N GLY A 244 -5.40 39.49 -10.80
CA GLY A 244 -5.77 38.25 -10.12
C GLY A 244 -4.55 37.46 -9.68
N ILE A 245 -4.80 36.25 -9.16
CA ILE A 245 -3.78 35.31 -8.73
C ILE A 245 -4.02 34.00 -9.48
N ASP A 246 -3.16 33.72 -10.45
CA ASP A 246 -3.23 32.48 -11.24
C ASP A 246 -3.00 31.26 -10.33
N ALA A 247 -3.96 30.33 -10.30
CA ALA A 247 -3.83 29.11 -9.52
C ALA A 247 -2.62 28.26 -9.96
N ASN A 248 -2.19 28.35 -11.22
CA ASN A 248 -0.98 27.66 -11.69
C ASN A 248 0.30 28.20 -11.03
N LEU A 249 0.37 29.51 -10.75
CA LEU A 249 1.51 30.10 -10.07
C LEU A 249 1.63 29.56 -8.64
N LEU A 250 0.50 29.49 -7.93
CA LEU A 250 0.45 28.95 -6.57
C LEU A 250 0.75 27.45 -6.55
N ALA A 251 0.17 26.69 -7.49
CA ALA A 251 0.41 25.26 -7.63
C ALA A 251 1.88 24.93 -7.89
N ALA A 252 2.54 25.70 -8.77
CA ALA A 252 3.98 25.54 -9.02
C ALA A 252 4.82 25.78 -7.76
N ALA A 253 4.49 26.80 -6.96
CA ALA A 253 5.20 27.07 -5.71
C ALA A 253 4.99 25.97 -4.67
N VAL A 254 3.76 25.46 -4.53
CA VAL A 254 3.44 24.33 -3.64
C VAL A 254 4.19 23.07 -4.07
N MET A 255 4.15 22.76 -5.37
CA MET A 255 4.87 21.63 -5.96
C MET A 255 6.36 21.68 -5.60
N SER A 256 7.04 22.78 -5.92
CA SER A 256 8.47 22.95 -5.64
C SER A 256 8.83 22.93 -4.15
N SER A 257 7.87 23.17 -3.25
CA SER A 257 8.13 23.17 -1.81
C SER A 257 8.00 21.78 -1.17
N ILE A 258 7.39 20.81 -1.84
CA ILE A 258 6.99 19.52 -1.25
C ILE A 258 7.64 18.36 -1.99
N ASP A 259 7.66 18.42 -3.32
CA ASP A 259 8.18 17.34 -4.17
C ASP A 259 9.65 17.07 -3.86
N LEU A 260 9.94 15.82 -3.47
CA LEU A 260 11.26 15.32 -3.14
C LEU A 260 11.97 16.08 -2.01
N ASP A 261 11.23 16.72 -1.10
CA ASP A 261 11.82 17.40 0.06
C ASP A 261 12.20 16.40 1.17
N PRO A 262 13.50 16.16 1.43
CA PRO A 262 13.94 15.24 2.47
C PRO A 262 13.60 15.72 3.88
N GLY A 263 13.27 17.00 4.08
CA GLY A 263 12.80 17.53 5.36
C GLY A 263 11.42 17.02 5.77
N LEU A 264 10.71 16.33 4.87
CA LEU A 264 9.42 15.69 5.12
C LEU A 264 9.54 14.19 5.40
N SER A 265 10.73 13.60 5.24
CA SER A 265 10.97 12.18 5.54
C SER A 265 10.93 11.88 7.04
N ASP A 266 10.45 10.70 7.38
CA ASP A 266 10.58 10.15 8.74
C ASP A 266 11.93 9.47 8.89
N ILE A 267 12.47 9.52 10.11
CA ILE A 267 13.71 8.84 10.50
C ILE A 267 13.42 8.05 11.77
N VAL A 268 13.54 6.73 11.68
CA VAL A 268 13.35 5.80 12.82
C VAL A 268 14.56 4.87 12.85
N GLU A 269 15.33 4.92 13.95
CA GLU A 269 16.52 4.08 14.16
C GLU A 269 17.54 4.08 12.99
N GLY A 270 17.62 5.19 12.24
CA GLY A 270 18.52 5.35 11.10
C GLY A 270 17.94 4.89 9.76
N GLU A 271 16.75 4.30 9.73
CA GLU A 271 15.98 4.05 8.50
C GLU A 271 15.15 5.28 8.14
N VAL A 272 15.22 5.68 6.86
CA VAL A 272 14.64 6.93 6.36
C VAL A 272 13.63 6.63 5.28
N THR A 273 12.43 7.24 5.35
CA THR A 273 11.46 7.14 4.25
C THR A 273 11.95 7.87 3.01
N GLN A 274 11.50 7.42 1.84
CA GLN A 274 11.56 8.30 0.66
C GLN A 274 10.79 9.60 0.96
N PRO A 275 11.27 10.76 0.47
CA PRO A 275 10.52 12.00 0.61
C PRO A 275 9.20 11.90 -0.16
N PRO A 276 8.21 12.75 0.17
CA PRO A 276 6.97 12.83 -0.59
C PRO A 276 7.27 13.12 -2.06
N ILE A 277 6.58 12.42 -2.96
CA ILE A 277 6.75 12.59 -4.40
C ILE A 277 5.41 12.89 -5.05
N SER A 278 5.40 13.86 -5.94
CA SER A 278 4.23 14.26 -6.69
C SER A 278 3.78 13.13 -7.61
N LEU A 279 2.47 12.87 -7.55
CA LEU A 279 1.83 11.93 -8.47
C LEU A 279 0.91 12.66 -9.46
N ARG A 280 0.48 13.89 -9.13
CA ARG A 280 -0.32 14.72 -10.02
C ARG A 280 -0.18 16.21 -9.71
N MET A 281 -0.20 16.98 -10.79
CA MET A 281 -0.46 18.41 -10.79
C MET A 281 -1.23 18.76 -12.05
N GLN A 282 -2.38 19.40 -11.89
CA GLN A 282 -3.20 19.85 -13.01
C GLN A 282 -3.93 21.14 -12.67
N ASP A 283 -4.17 21.98 -13.66
CA ASP A 283 -5.19 23.02 -13.54
C ASP A 283 -6.59 22.43 -13.76
N LEU A 284 -7.60 23.17 -13.31
CA LEU A 284 -9.01 22.75 -13.36
C LEU A 284 -9.80 23.47 -14.45
N LYS A 285 -9.11 24.02 -15.46
CA LYS A 285 -9.73 24.70 -16.58
C LYS A 285 -10.06 23.70 -17.69
N GLU A 286 -11.34 23.55 -18.01
CA GLU A 286 -11.81 22.52 -18.96
C GLU A 286 -11.69 22.95 -20.42
N GLU A 287 -11.72 24.26 -20.69
CA GLU A 287 -11.79 24.81 -22.04
C GLU A 287 -10.75 25.92 -22.27
N TYR A 288 -10.39 26.16 -23.54
CA TYR A 288 -9.51 27.28 -23.89
C TYR A 288 -10.28 28.61 -23.79
N SER A 289 -9.68 29.59 -23.11
CA SER A 289 -10.13 30.98 -23.10
C SER A 289 -8.99 31.93 -22.70
N VAL A 290 -9.18 33.23 -22.92
CA VAL A 290 -8.25 34.31 -22.52
C VAL A 290 -8.35 34.68 -21.02
N GLN A 291 -8.82 33.75 -20.19
CA GLN A 291 -8.91 33.88 -18.73
C GLN A 291 -7.81 33.04 -18.06
N THR A 292 -7.18 33.51 -16.99
CA THR A 292 -6.29 32.65 -16.18
C THR A 292 -7.10 31.55 -15.47
N THR A 293 -6.46 30.45 -15.09
CA THR A 293 -7.18 29.39 -14.35
C THR A 293 -7.51 29.84 -12.93
N GLY A 294 -8.73 29.56 -12.49
CA GLY A 294 -9.17 29.81 -11.12
C GLY A 294 -8.88 28.64 -10.17
N GLY A 295 -8.46 27.48 -10.68
CA GLY A 295 -8.31 26.28 -9.86
C GLY A 295 -7.15 25.38 -10.29
N ALA A 296 -6.51 24.75 -9.31
CA ALA A 296 -5.50 23.72 -9.53
C ALA A 296 -5.60 22.61 -8.47
N PHE A 297 -5.12 21.42 -8.81
CA PHE A 297 -5.15 20.24 -7.95
C PHE A 297 -3.80 19.52 -7.96
N LEU A 298 -3.31 19.19 -6.77
CA LEU A 298 -2.05 18.48 -6.56
C LEU A 298 -2.26 17.35 -5.56
N TYR A 299 -1.54 16.24 -5.71
CA TYR A 299 -1.40 15.24 -4.65
C TYR A 299 -0.07 14.51 -4.72
N PHE A 300 0.37 14.02 -3.56
CA PHE A 300 1.69 13.46 -3.34
C PHE A 300 1.56 12.08 -2.70
N ASN A 301 2.36 11.12 -3.13
CA ASN A 301 2.60 9.91 -2.36
C ASN A 301 3.48 10.29 -1.16
N PHE A 302 2.97 10.12 0.07
CA PHE A 302 3.67 10.49 1.30
C PHE A 302 3.95 9.24 2.12
N PRO A 303 5.17 8.66 2.05
CA PRO A 303 5.53 7.50 2.84
C PRO A 303 5.80 7.88 4.30
N THR A 304 5.47 6.99 5.24
CA THR A 304 5.61 7.23 6.68
C THR A 304 6.27 6.05 7.38
N HIS A 305 7.17 6.32 8.33
CA HIS A 305 7.65 5.33 9.31
C HIS A 305 7.13 5.62 10.73
N SER A 306 6.76 6.88 11.00
CA SER A 306 6.28 7.32 12.32
C SER A 306 5.26 8.48 12.26
N SER A 307 5.21 9.24 11.17
CA SER A 307 4.24 10.32 11.02
C SER A 307 2.82 9.78 10.87
N THR A 308 1.96 10.10 11.84
CA THR A 308 0.53 9.83 11.80
C THR A 308 -0.20 10.84 10.88
N PRO A 309 -1.47 10.58 10.48
CA PRO A 309 -2.21 11.46 9.59
C PRO A 309 -2.31 12.92 10.06
N ASP A 310 -2.43 13.17 11.36
CA ASP A 310 -2.40 14.52 11.95
C ASP A 310 -1.04 15.21 11.73
N ILE A 311 0.08 14.51 12.00
CA ILE A 311 1.43 15.04 11.78
C ILE A 311 1.67 15.34 10.30
N VAL A 312 1.25 14.45 9.40
CA VAL A 312 1.36 14.69 7.95
C VAL A 312 0.55 15.91 7.53
N MET A 313 -0.66 16.07 8.06
CA MET A 313 -1.50 17.23 7.76
C MET A 313 -0.86 18.54 8.23
N GLU A 314 -0.25 18.55 9.42
CA GLU A 314 0.48 19.71 9.95
C GLU A 314 1.70 20.07 9.09
N LYS A 315 2.52 19.06 8.73
CA LYS A 315 3.67 19.24 7.83
C LYS A 315 3.25 19.81 6.49
N MET A 316 2.19 19.26 5.88
CA MET A 316 1.66 19.73 4.60
C MET A 316 1.12 21.16 4.71
N ARG A 317 0.38 21.49 5.78
CA ARG A 317 -0.10 22.85 6.02
C ARG A 317 1.04 23.84 6.09
N ALA A 318 2.06 23.59 6.90
CA ALA A 318 3.19 24.49 7.04
C ALA A 318 3.92 24.74 5.71
N LYS A 319 4.10 23.70 4.88
CA LYS A 319 4.69 23.83 3.55
C LYS A 319 3.83 24.65 2.60
N VAL A 320 2.52 24.37 2.55
CA VAL A 320 1.60 25.09 1.67
C VAL A 320 1.47 26.55 2.08
N GLU A 321 1.32 26.86 3.37
CA GLU A 321 1.25 28.24 3.89
C GLU A 321 2.48 29.05 3.50
N LYS A 322 3.67 28.49 3.71
CA LYS A 322 4.92 29.13 3.31
C LYS A 322 4.97 29.32 1.80
N ALA A 323 4.68 28.28 1.01
CA ALA A 323 4.77 28.32 -0.44
C ALA A 323 3.83 29.36 -1.07
N VAL A 324 2.55 29.38 -0.66
CA VAL A 324 1.58 30.36 -1.19
C VAL A 324 1.94 31.78 -0.73
N GLY A 325 2.41 31.95 0.51
CA GLY A 325 2.90 33.23 1.01
C GLY A 325 4.11 33.75 0.24
N ASP A 326 5.09 32.88 -0.04
CA ASP A 326 6.29 33.20 -0.83
C ASP A 326 5.90 33.58 -2.27
N ALA A 327 4.99 32.81 -2.89
CA ALA A 327 4.50 33.05 -4.25
C ALA A 327 3.79 34.40 -4.39
N VAL A 328 2.96 34.77 -3.42
CA VAL A 328 2.26 36.07 -3.41
C VAL A 328 3.23 37.25 -3.26
N ARG A 329 4.29 37.08 -2.46
CA ARG A 329 5.34 38.09 -2.34
C ARG A 329 6.11 38.25 -3.66
N ASP A 330 6.48 37.15 -4.31
CA ASP A 330 7.13 37.21 -5.62
C ASP A 330 6.22 37.83 -6.69
N LEU A 331 4.93 37.46 -6.72
CA LEU A 331 3.93 38.08 -7.62
C LEU A 331 3.81 39.59 -7.38
N SER A 332 3.85 40.04 -6.13
CA SER A 332 3.85 41.46 -5.78
C SER A 332 5.06 42.19 -6.36
N LEU A 333 6.26 41.62 -6.21
CA LEU A 333 7.49 42.18 -6.78
C LEU A 333 7.46 42.21 -8.32
N ARG A 334 6.95 41.16 -8.97
CA ARG A 334 6.78 41.13 -10.43
C ARG A 334 5.85 42.23 -10.91
N ARG A 335 4.74 42.45 -10.20
CA ARG A 335 3.80 43.54 -10.52
C ARG A 335 4.44 44.91 -10.37
N GLU A 336 5.20 45.15 -9.31
CA GLU A 336 5.92 46.42 -9.10
C GLU A 336 6.90 46.70 -10.24
N ARG A 337 7.68 45.69 -10.65
CA ARG A 337 8.59 45.79 -11.81
C ARG A 337 7.83 46.11 -13.10
N HIS A 338 6.72 45.43 -13.37
CA HIS A 338 5.90 45.69 -14.55
C HIS A 338 5.25 47.08 -14.53
N ALA A 339 4.77 47.54 -13.37
CA ALA A 339 4.21 48.87 -13.19
C ALA A 339 5.27 49.95 -13.49
N ALA A 340 6.50 49.77 -13.02
CA ALA A 340 7.62 50.66 -13.31
C ALA A 340 7.93 50.74 -14.81
N LEU A 341 7.94 49.60 -15.52
CA LEU A 341 8.14 49.55 -16.98
C LEU A 341 7.02 50.25 -17.77
N SER A 342 5.80 50.23 -17.27
CA SER A 342 4.62 50.80 -17.93
C SER A 342 4.31 52.25 -17.50
N GLY A 343 5.13 52.85 -16.64
CA GLY A 343 4.90 54.20 -16.10
C GLY A 343 3.64 54.32 -15.24
N ARG A 344 3.10 53.19 -14.75
CA ARG A 344 1.90 53.13 -13.91
C ARG A 344 2.29 52.96 -12.44
N LYS A 345 1.43 53.41 -11.53
CA LYS A 345 1.57 53.07 -10.10
C LYS A 345 0.91 51.72 -9.85
N ALA A 346 1.55 50.85 -9.08
CA ALA A 346 0.93 49.61 -8.60
C ALA A 346 -0.13 49.96 -7.56
N VAL A 347 -1.34 49.44 -7.70
CA VAL A 347 -2.46 49.77 -6.80
C VAL A 347 -3.14 48.47 -6.38
N ARG A 348 -3.17 48.23 -5.06
CA ARG A 348 -3.79 47.12 -4.29
C ARG A 348 -2.89 45.91 -3.99
N PRO A 349 -2.54 45.61 -2.73
CA PRO A 349 -1.83 44.37 -2.38
C PRO A 349 -2.69 43.13 -2.71
N TYR A 350 -2.04 42.02 -3.05
CA TYR A 350 -2.72 40.73 -3.15
C TYR A 350 -3.04 40.21 -1.75
N ALA A 351 -4.21 39.60 -1.57
CA ALA A 351 -4.49 38.84 -0.37
C ALA A 351 -3.69 37.54 -0.41
N THR A 352 -3.04 37.19 0.70
CA THR A 352 -2.39 35.88 0.83
C THR A 352 -3.48 34.81 0.91
N PRO A 353 -3.43 33.75 0.08
CA PRO A 353 -4.40 32.68 0.14
C PRO A 353 -4.47 32.06 1.55
N ARG A 354 -5.70 31.84 2.02
CA ARG A 354 -5.94 31.10 3.27
C ARG A 354 -5.61 29.64 3.06
N VAL A 355 -4.96 28.99 4.02
CA VAL A 355 -4.69 27.54 3.96
C VAL A 355 -5.52 26.87 5.05
N ILE A 356 -6.47 26.04 4.64
CA ILE A 356 -7.39 25.36 5.53
C ILE A 356 -7.43 23.86 5.24
N THR A 357 -7.88 23.06 6.19
CA THR A 357 -8.18 21.65 5.95
C THR A 357 -9.62 21.46 5.49
N TYR A 358 -9.93 20.26 4.96
CA TYR A 358 -11.31 19.88 4.65
C TYR A 358 -12.23 19.93 5.87
N SER A 359 -11.76 19.48 7.03
CA SER A 359 -12.54 19.59 8.27
C SER A 359 -12.84 21.05 8.66
N GLU A 360 -11.91 21.98 8.41
CA GLU A 360 -12.13 23.43 8.61
C GLU A 360 -13.10 24.01 7.58
N LEU A 361 -12.96 23.61 6.30
CA LEU A 361 -13.91 23.98 5.24
C LEU A 361 -15.33 23.56 5.58
N LEU A 362 -15.52 22.33 6.08
CA LEU A 362 -16.82 21.84 6.53
C LEU A 362 -17.39 22.67 7.68
N LYS A 363 -16.57 23.08 8.66
CA LYS A 363 -17.01 23.94 9.76
C LYS A 363 -17.46 25.32 9.26
N GLU A 364 -16.74 25.90 8.30
CA GLU A 364 -17.13 27.16 7.67
C GLU A 364 -18.43 27.02 6.87
N ALA A 365 -18.59 25.92 6.15
CA ALA A 365 -19.81 25.63 5.41
C ALA A 365 -21.00 25.37 6.34
N GLU A 366 -20.79 24.71 7.48
CA GLU A 366 -21.84 24.49 8.48
C GLU A 366 -22.29 25.82 9.09
N ALA A 367 -21.35 26.72 9.41
CA ALA A 367 -21.66 28.05 9.90
C ALA A 367 -22.46 28.89 8.87
N ALA A 368 -22.16 28.75 7.58
CA ALA A 368 -22.81 29.52 6.51
C ALA A 368 -24.17 28.94 6.08
N LEU A 369 -24.30 27.61 6.01
CA LEU A 369 -25.44 26.91 5.38
C LEU A 369 -26.36 26.21 6.40
N GLY A 370 -25.89 26.00 7.63
CA GLY A 370 -26.58 25.27 8.68
C GLY A 370 -26.98 23.86 8.22
N ARG A 371 -28.22 23.47 8.53
CA ARG A 371 -28.76 22.12 8.24
C ARG A 371 -28.77 21.73 6.77
N ARG A 372 -28.63 22.68 5.83
CA ARG A 372 -28.63 22.39 4.39
C ARG A 372 -27.36 21.65 3.95
N LEU A 373 -26.23 21.89 4.63
CA LEU A 373 -24.94 21.28 4.25
C LEU A 373 -25.02 19.76 4.21
N ALA A 374 -25.60 19.13 5.24
CA ALA A 374 -25.72 17.68 5.32
C ALA A 374 -26.47 17.10 4.11
N GLY A 375 -27.57 17.74 3.68
CA GLY A 375 -28.32 17.33 2.50
C GLY A 375 -27.51 17.44 1.21
N ILE A 376 -26.77 18.54 1.04
CA ILE A 376 -25.92 18.78 -0.13
C ILE A 376 -24.79 17.76 -0.23
N VAL A 377 -24.09 17.50 0.89
CA VAL A 377 -23.01 16.52 0.95
C VAL A 377 -23.54 15.12 0.62
N GLN A 378 -24.69 14.75 1.19
CA GLN A 378 -25.32 13.45 0.93
C GLN A 378 -25.81 13.32 -0.52
N GLU A 379 -26.39 14.36 -1.09
CA GLU A 379 -26.81 14.38 -2.50
C GLU A 379 -25.60 14.23 -3.44
N TYR A 380 -24.51 14.96 -3.17
CA TYR A 380 -23.28 14.86 -3.96
C TYR A 380 -22.69 13.45 -3.89
N LYS A 381 -22.59 12.89 -2.68
CA LYS A 381 -22.05 11.53 -2.43
C LYS A 381 -22.92 10.41 -3.00
N SER A 382 -24.23 10.65 -3.14
CA SER A 382 -25.16 9.71 -3.78
C SER A 382 -25.20 9.84 -5.31
N GLY A 383 -24.57 10.87 -5.87
CA GLY A 383 -24.55 11.15 -7.30
C GLY A 383 -23.58 10.25 -8.08
N HIS A 384 -23.80 10.14 -9.40
CA HIS A 384 -22.99 9.32 -10.30
C HIS A 384 -21.51 9.74 -10.40
N GLY A 385 -21.17 10.97 -10.00
CA GLY A 385 -19.79 11.48 -10.03
C GLY A 385 -18.97 11.11 -8.79
N PHE A 386 -19.60 10.66 -7.70
CA PHE A 386 -18.92 10.23 -6.49
C PHE A 386 -18.77 8.70 -6.51
N THR A 387 -17.71 8.22 -7.14
CA THR A 387 -17.53 6.79 -7.43
C THR A 387 -16.32 6.20 -6.74
N ARG A 388 -16.37 4.88 -6.52
CA ARG A 388 -15.20 4.09 -6.11
C ARG A 388 -14.16 3.90 -7.22
N GLN A 389 -14.46 4.30 -8.46
CA GLN A 389 -13.53 4.15 -9.59
C GLN A 389 -12.34 5.10 -9.47
N ASP A 390 -12.61 6.37 -9.12
CA ASP A 390 -11.56 7.33 -8.77
C ASP A 390 -11.99 8.16 -7.54
N PRO A 391 -11.65 7.68 -6.32
CA PRO A 391 -12.00 8.40 -5.10
C PRO A 391 -11.22 9.72 -4.94
N ARG A 392 -10.15 9.97 -5.72
CA ARG A 392 -9.40 11.23 -5.69
C ARG A 392 -10.17 12.34 -6.40
N GLU A 393 -10.69 12.03 -7.59
CA GLU A 393 -11.58 12.95 -8.33
C GLU A 393 -12.89 13.20 -7.57
N ALA A 394 -13.48 12.15 -6.98
CA ALA A 394 -14.66 12.28 -6.13
C ALA A 394 -14.41 13.23 -4.95
N SER A 395 -13.23 13.10 -4.31
CA SER A 395 -12.83 13.98 -3.19
C SER A 395 -12.63 15.42 -3.62
N LEU A 396 -11.92 15.66 -4.73
CA LEU A 396 -11.74 16.98 -5.31
C LEU A 396 -13.08 17.64 -5.63
N GLY A 397 -13.99 16.90 -6.28
CA GLY A 397 -15.29 17.40 -6.65
C GLY A 397 -16.13 17.84 -5.45
N LEU A 398 -16.16 17.03 -4.38
CA LEU A 398 -16.88 17.37 -3.15
C LEU A 398 -16.29 18.63 -2.47
N VAL A 399 -14.96 18.72 -2.39
CA VAL A 399 -14.27 19.90 -1.84
C VAL A 399 -14.62 21.15 -2.63
N ARG A 400 -14.60 21.08 -3.97
CA ARG A 400 -14.97 22.20 -4.85
C ARG A 400 -16.42 22.60 -4.69
N GLU A 401 -17.34 21.63 -4.59
CA GLU A 401 -18.77 21.91 -4.45
C GLU A 401 -19.07 22.61 -3.12
N ILE A 402 -18.47 22.15 -2.01
CA ILE A 402 -18.62 22.81 -0.72
C ILE A 402 -18.05 24.24 -0.77
N HIS A 403 -16.84 24.40 -1.31
CA HIS A 403 -16.19 25.71 -1.42
C HIS A 403 -17.03 26.69 -2.27
N ARG A 404 -17.59 26.24 -3.40
CA ARG A 404 -18.44 27.06 -4.28
C ARG A 404 -19.68 27.64 -3.59
N LEU A 405 -20.15 27.00 -2.52
CA LEU A 405 -21.33 27.41 -1.77
C LEU A 405 -21.02 28.42 -0.65
N LEU A 406 -19.74 28.68 -0.38
CA LEU A 406 -19.33 29.65 0.64
C LEU A 406 -19.46 31.09 0.13
N PRO A 407 -19.86 32.06 0.98
CA PRO A 407 -19.86 33.47 0.61
C PRO A 407 -18.46 34.03 0.34
N ASP A 408 -17.45 33.53 1.05
CA ASP A 408 -16.06 33.91 0.85
C ASP A 408 -15.46 33.08 -0.28
N GLN A 409 -15.19 33.74 -1.40
CA GLN A 409 -14.54 33.17 -2.59
C GLN A 409 -13.12 33.73 -2.77
N SER A 410 -12.52 34.28 -1.70
CA SER A 410 -11.14 34.75 -1.73
C SER A 410 -10.17 33.60 -2.02
N PRO A 411 -8.98 33.89 -2.57
CA PRO A 411 -7.99 32.86 -2.84
C PRO A 411 -7.71 31.98 -1.61
N MET A 412 -7.65 30.67 -1.81
CA MET A 412 -7.41 29.70 -0.74
C MET A 412 -6.76 28.41 -1.23
N ALA A 413 -6.20 27.64 -0.31
CA ALA A 413 -5.78 26.27 -0.51
C ALA A 413 -6.47 25.38 0.53
N VAL A 414 -7.09 24.31 0.07
CA VAL A 414 -7.76 23.30 0.91
C VAL A 414 -6.94 22.02 0.91
N LEU A 415 -6.55 21.59 2.11
CA LEU A 415 -5.79 20.37 2.37
C LEU A 415 -6.72 19.23 2.77
N PHE A 416 -6.50 18.06 2.19
CA PHE A 416 -7.27 16.85 2.51
C PHE A 416 -6.48 15.59 2.15
N PHE A 417 -6.96 14.44 2.59
CA PHE A 417 -6.47 13.14 2.17
C PHE A 417 -7.37 12.54 1.11
N SER A 418 -6.76 11.83 0.17
CA SER A 418 -7.47 10.92 -0.72
C SER A 418 -7.03 9.47 -0.46
N PRO A 419 -7.82 8.46 -0.88
CA PRO A 419 -7.43 7.06 -0.78
C PRO A 419 -6.34 6.62 -1.80
N PRO A 420 -5.63 5.52 -1.53
CA PRO A 420 -5.72 4.68 -0.34
C PRO A 420 -4.86 5.19 0.82
N TYR A 421 -5.19 4.75 2.04
CA TYR A 421 -4.34 4.86 3.23
C TYR A 421 -3.79 3.49 3.61
N TYR A 422 -2.49 3.42 3.84
CA TYR A 422 -1.79 2.25 4.41
C TYR A 422 -1.11 2.69 5.71
N PRO A 423 -1.53 2.17 6.87
CA PRO A 423 -0.85 2.41 8.13
C PRO A 423 0.60 1.88 8.10
N HIS A 424 1.55 2.65 8.64
CA HIS A 424 2.87 2.09 8.93
C HIS A 424 2.80 1.21 10.16
N ILE A 425 3.67 0.20 10.23
CA ILE A 425 3.84 -0.63 11.42
C ILE A 425 5.32 -0.74 11.71
N CYS A 426 5.72 -0.43 12.93
CA CYS A 426 7.06 -0.65 13.46
C CYS A 426 6.97 -1.57 14.67
N VAL A 427 7.78 -2.64 14.69
CA VAL A 427 7.96 -3.45 15.90
C VAL A 427 8.92 -2.71 16.83
N GLU A 428 8.35 -2.25 17.95
CA GLU A 428 9.06 -1.53 19.01
C GLU A 428 9.47 -2.45 20.16
N ASP A 429 10.55 -2.10 20.87
CA ASP A 429 11.08 -2.88 21.99
C ASP A 429 10.15 -2.94 23.22
N GLY A 430 9.16 -2.03 23.29
CA GLY A 430 8.19 -1.95 24.39
C GLY A 430 6.96 -2.85 24.26
N ASP A 431 6.69 -3.42 23.08
CA ASP A 431 5.57 -4.31 22.82
C ASP A 431 5.97 -5.76 23.09
N ARG A 432 5.28 -6.44 24.03
CA ARG A 432 5.55 -7.86 24.36
C ARG A 432 5.45 -8.75 23.12
N LYS A 433 4.41 -8.59 22.29
CA LYS A 433 4.22 -9.40 21.09
C LYS A 433 5.31 -9.08 20.07
N GLY A 434 5.60 -7.78 19.90
CA GLY A 434 6.69 -7.29 19.06
C GLY A 434 8.05 -7.88 19.42
N ALA A 435 8.42 -7.85 20.70
CA ALA A 435 9.68 -8.43 21.20
C ALA A 435 9.74 -9.96 21.00
N GLN A 436 8.62 -10.66 21.15
CA GLN A 436 8.53 -12.10 20.86
C GLN A 436 8.77 -12.38 19.37
N LEU A 437 8.14 -11.61 18.48
CA LEU A 437 8.36 -11.71 17.04
C LEU A 437 9.80 -11.41 16.64
N ALA A 438 10.35 -10.29 17.11
CA ALA A 438 11.74 -9.90 16.81
C ALA A 438 12.74 -10.97 17.26
N LYS A 439 12.52 -11.57 18.44
CA LYS A 439 13.35 -12.69 18.92
C LYS A 439 13.23 -13.92 18.03
N ALA A 440 12.01 -14.33 17.68
CA ALA A 440 11.77 -15.50 16.82
C ALA A 440 12.40 -15.33 15.43
N VAL A 441 12.25 -14.15 14.83
CA VAL A 441 12.92 -13.78 13.57
C VAL A 441 14.43 -13.79 13.72
N GLY A 442 14.96 -13.20 14.80
CA GLY A 442 16.41 -13.18 15.08
C GLY A 442 17.02 -14.58 15.16
N LEU A 443 16.34 -15.53 15.82
CA LEU A 443 16.77 -16.92 15.90
C LEU A 443 16.73 -17.61 14.53
N ALA A 444 15.65 -17.41 13.77
CA ALA A 444 15.50 -17.97 12.42
C ALA A 444 16.58 -17.46 11.46
N VAL A 445 16.89 -16.16 11.50
CA VAL A 445 17.95 -15.52 10.71
C VAL A 445 19.33 -16.05 11.12
N ALA A 446 19.59 -16.21 12.43
CA ALA A 446 20.85 -16.78 12.91
C ALA A 446 21.04 -18.22 12.42
N GLU A 447 20.00 -19.06 12.48
CA GLU A 447 20.04 -20.44 11.95
C GLU A 447 20.30 -20.46 10.44
N ALA A 448 19.65 -19.58 9.67
CA ALA A 448 19.85 -19.49 8.23
C ALA A 448 21.27 -19.04 7.86
N ARG A 449 21.82 -18.04 8.57
CA ARG A 449 23.21 -17.58 8.41
C ARG A 449 24.20 -18.72 8.67
N GLU A 450 24.04 -19.43 9.79
CA GLU A 450 24.94 -20.52 10.19
C GLU A 450 24.89 -21.70 9.21
N LYS A 451 23.70 -22.10 8.77
CA LYS A 451 23.53 -23.31 7.94
C LYS A 451 23.74 -23.09 6.45
N LEU A 452 23.46 -21.89 5.95
CA LEU A 452 23.39 -21.62 4.51
C LEU A 452 24.36 -20.53 4.05
N GLY A 453 24.98 -19.78 4.97
CA GLY A 453 26.05 -18.83 4.65
C GLY A 453 25.60 -17.53 3.96
N TYR A 454 24.32 -17.16 4.06
CA TYR A 454 23.82 -15.89 3.52
C TYR A 454 24.04 -14.74 4.51
N GLU A 455 24.42 -13.57 3.98
CA GLU A 455 24.40 -12.30 4.71
C GLU A 455 22.96 -11.76 4.77
N ILE A 456 22.26 -12.01 5.87
CA ILE A 456 20.84 -11.63 6.03
C ILE A 456 20.71 -10.54 7.10
N ALA A 457 20.31 -9.33 6.75
CA ALA A 457 20.05 -8.25 7.70
C ALA A 457 18.57 -8.16 8.08
N ILE A 458 18.29 -7.81 9.34
CA ILE A 458 16.94 -7.49 9.80
C ILE A 458 16.77 -5.97 9.72
N LYS A 459 15.72 -5.51 9.05
CA LYS A 459 15.31 -4.11 8.94
C LYS A 459 13.97 -3.89 9.63
N LYS A 460 13.66 -2.65 9.97
CA LYS A 460 12.40 -2.28 10.60
C LYS A 460 11.28 -2.16 9.58
N PHE A 461 11.53 -1.58 8.41
CA PHE A 461 10.47 -1.28 7.46
C PHE A 461 10.63 -2.03 6.14
N TYR A 462 9.62 -2.83 5.81
CA TYR A 462 9.41 -3.27 4.44
C TYR A 462 9.16 -2.03 3.56
N PRO A 463 9.96 -1.80 2.50
CA PRO A 463 9.97 -0.52 1.80
C PRO A 463 8.89 -0.39 0.72
N TYR A 464 8.11 -1.44 0.46
CA TYR A 464 7.03 -1.47 -0.51
C TYR A 464 5.68 -1.44 0.21
N ILE A 465 4.63 -1.08 -0.54
CA ILE A 465 3.27 -1.17 -0.02
C ILE A 465 2.97 -2.65 0.22
N SER A 466 2.26 -2.94 1.31
CA SER A 466 1.96 -4.31 1.71
C SER A 466 0.69 -4.34 2.54
N ASP A 467 -0.05 -5.42 2.37
CA ASP A 467 -1.23 -5.78 3.14
C ASP A 467 -0.97 -5.94 4.65
N LEU A 468 0.30 -6.09 5.06
CA LEU A 468 0.71 -6.02 6.48
C LEU A 468 0.19 -4.75 7.15
N SER A 469 0.06 -3.65 6.41
CA SER A 469 -0.41 -2.34 6.90
C SER A 469 -1.79 -2.41 7.57
N TYR A 470 -2.60 -3.43 7.27
CA TYR A 470 -3.94 -3.61 7.85
C TYR A 470 -3.95 -4.52 9.08
N CYS A 471 -2.80 -4.87 9.65
CA CYS A 471 -2.69 -5.68 10.86
C CYS A 471 -2.67 -4.85 12.17
N ARG A 472 -2.43 -3.54 12.08
CA ARG A 472 -2.37 -2.61 13.22
C ARG A 472 -2.62 -1.18 12.74
N LEU A 473 -3.36 -0.40 13.53
CA LEU A 473 -3.52 1.04 13.34
C LEU A 473 -2.57 1.83 14.25
N PRO A 474 -2.27 3.11 13.93
CA PRO A 474 -1.64 4.02 14.86
C PRO A 474 -2.47 4.12 16.14
N SER A 475 -1.78 4.21 17.29
CA SER A 475 -2.42 4.24 18.62
C SER A 475 -2.47 5.65 19.22
N GLU A 476 -1.82 6.60 18.57
CA GLU A 476 -1.72 7.99 18.96
C GLU A 476 -3.08 8.68 18.92
N GLU A 477 -3.35 9.48 19.94
CA GLU A 477 -4.59 10.24 20.06
C GLU A 477 -4.74 11.22 18.89
N GLY A 478 -5.89 11.18 18.21
CA GLY A 478 -6.20 12.10 17.11
C GLY A 478 -5.77 11.62 15.71
N ALA A 479 -4.91 10.61 15.60
CA ALA A 479 -4.44 10.08 14.30
C ALA A 479 -5.58 9.64 13.37
N LEU A 480 -6.47 8.77 13.86
CA LEU A 480 -7.61 8.27 13.10
C LEU A 480 -8.65 9.37 12.85
N THR A 481 -8.86 10.26 13.82
CA THR A 481 -9.77 11.40 13.66
C THR A 481 -9.28 12.34 12.57
N ALA A 482 -7.99 12.64 12.51
CA ALA A 482 -7.40 13.49 11.48
C ALA A 482 -7.51 12.87 10.08
N LEU A 483 -7.36 11.55 9.96
CA LEU A 483 -7.61 10.82 8.73
C LEU A 483 -9.06 10.97 8.27
N VAL A 484 -10.01 10.51 9.10
CA VAL A 484 -11.44 10.42 8.73
C VAL A 484 -12.04 11.81 8.50
N SER A 485 -11.76 12.77 9.37
CA SER A 485 -12.30 14.13 9.26
C SER A 485 -11.74 14.92 8.09
N ASN A 486 -10.60 14.50 7.52
CA ASN A 486 -9.98 15.16 6.36
C ASN A 486 -9.97 14.29 5.10
N MET A 487 -10.76 13.21 5.03
CA MET A 487 -10.88 12.38 3.83
C MET A 487 -12.28 12.50 3.23
N PRO A 488 -12.50 13.36 2.21
CA PRO A 488 -13.83 13.60 1.65
C PRO A 488 -14.50 12.34 1.08
N ALA A 489 -13.71 11.39 0.56
CA ALA A 489 -14.15 10.09 0.08
C ALA A 489 -14.83 9.21 1.15
N TRP A 490 -14.61 9.49 2.43
CA TRP A 490 -15.03 8.63 3.53
C TRP A 490 -16.50 8.84 3.94
N PRO A 491 -17.26 7.76 4.25
CA PRO A 491 -16.97 6.35 3.99
C PRO A 491 -17.43 5.84 2.61
N GLU A 492 -18.22 6.63 1.87
CA GLU A 492 -19.03 6.11 0.75
C GLU A 492 -18.17 5.65 -0.44
N ALA A 493 -17.10 6.39 -0.79
CA ALA A 493 -16.19 6.04 -1.88
C ALA A 493 -14.96 5.26 -1.40
N TYR A 494 -14.63 5.31 -0.11
CA TYR A 494 -13.56 4.53 0.50
C TYR A 494 -13.75 4.44 2.00
N GLU A 495 -13.58 3.24 2.55
CA GLU A 495 -13.69 2.96 3.97
C GLU A 495 -12.73 1.83 4.34
N LEU A 496 -12.16 1.93 5.53
CA LEU A 496 -11.41 0.86 6.19
C LEU A 496 -12.18 0.39 7.44
N PRO A 497 -12.16 -0.91 7.76
CA PRO A 497 -12.79 -1.45 8.96
C PRO A 497 -11.92 -1.15 10.19
N LEU A 498 -11.87 0.13 10.60
CA LEU A 498 -10.94 0.61 11.63
C LEU A 498 -11.09 -0.15 12.95
N ASP A 499 -12.33 -0.42 13.36
CA ASP A 499 -12.62 -1.18 14.59
C ASP A 499 -12.08 -2.61 14.50
N ALA A 500 -12.20 -3.26 13.34
CA ALA A 500 -11.71 -4.63 13.14
C ALA A 500 -10.18 -4.69 13.18
N ILE A 501 -9.50 -3.75 12.50
CA ILE A 501 -8.03 -3.65 12.51
C ILE A 501 -7.53 -3.37 13.93
N SER A 502 -8.16 -2.41 14.63
CA SER A 502 -7.80 -2.05 16.00
C SER A 502 -8.01 -3.22 16.98
N ALA A 503 -9.04 -4.03 16.79
CA ALA A 503 -9.32 -5.18 17.65
C ALA A 503 -8.30 -6.32 17.44
N LEU A 504 -7.83 -6.53 16.21
CA LEU A 504 -6.83 -7.56 15.91
C LEU A 504 -5.42 -7.20 16.40
N SER A 505 -5.00 -5.96 16.13
CA SER A 505 -3.71 -5.35 16.50
C SER A 505 -2.57 -6.34 16.83
N MET A 506 -1.75 -6.63 15.83
CA MET A 506 -0.63 -7.57 15.94
C MET A 506 0.66 -7.01 15.31
N PRO A 507 1.85 -7.39 15.82
CA PRO A 507 3.11 -7.04 15.17
C PRO A 507 3.26 -7.83 13.87
N VAL A 508 4.06 -7.31 12.94
CA VAL A 508 4.22 -7.88 11.60
C VAL A 508 5.67 -8.13 11.26
N ALA A 509 5.91 -9.13 10.43
CA ALA A 509 7.18 -9.33 9.76
C ALA A 509 6.98 -9.77 8.32
N ASN A 510 7.86 -9.32 7.42
CA ASN A 510 7.93 -9.83 6.05
C ASN A 510 9.19 -10.69 5.87
N ILE A 511 9.01 -11.94 5.44
CA ILE A 511 10.07 -12.91 5.14
C ILE A 511 9.86 -13.42 3.71
N GLY A 512 10.38 -12.65 2.76
CA GLY A 512 10.14 -12.81 1.33
C GLY A 512 11.13 -13.66 0.54
N PRO A 513 10.77 -14.12 -0.66
CA PRO A 513 11.74 -14.60 -1.64
C PRO A 513 12.66 -13.47 -2.12
N PHE A 514 13.76 -13.82 -2.78
CA PHE A 514 14.67 -12.89 -3.45
C PHE A 514 14.56 -12.96 -4.97
N GLY A 515 14.63 -11.82 -5.63
CA GLY A 515 14.47 -11.71 -7.06
C GLY A 515 14.82 -10.32 -7.56
N LYS A 516 14.57 -10.11 -8.85
CA LYS A 516 14.89 -8.87 -9.55
C LYS A 516 13.76 -8.50 -10.48
N ASP A 517 13.66 -7.20 -10.76
CA ASP A 517 12.76 -6.64 -11.77
C ASP A 517 11.27 -6.95 -11.53
N ALA A 518 10.83 -6.88 -10.26
CA ALA A 518 9.39 -6.84 -9.93
C ALA A 518 8.66 -5.85 -10.84
N HIS A 519 7.48 -6.25 -11.31
CA HIS A 519 6.62 -5.48 -12.23
C HIS A 519 7.19 -5.18 -13.62
N LYS A 520 8.30 -5.80 -14.01
CA LYS A 520 8.88 -5.64 -15.37
C LYS A 520 8.83 -6.94 -16.18
N PRO A 521 9.09 -6.89 -17.50
CA PRO A 521 9.09 -8.09 -18.34
C PRO A 521 10.18 -9.12 -18.01
N THR A 522 11.23 -8.70 -17.29
CA THR A 522 12.36 -9.53 -16.85
C THR A 522 12.24 -9.95 -15.39
N GLU A 523 11.05 -9.84 -14.80
CA GLU A 523 10.77 -10.34 -13.44
C GLU A 523 11.24 -11.79 -13.29
N ARG A 524 12.02 -12.02 -12.24
CA ARG A 524 12.64 -13.32 -11.99
C ARG A 524 12.92 -13.58 -10.53
N LEU A 525 12.63 -14.81 -10.12
CA LEU A 525 12.92 -15.38 -8.82
C LEU A 525 14.33 -15.98 -8.82
N SER A 526 15.14 -15.66 -7.83
CA SER A 526 16.39 -16.39 -7.59
C SER A 526 16.10 -17.73 -6.93
N ARG A 527 16.60 -18.84 -7.48
CA ARG A 527 16.49 -20.15 -6.82
C ARG A 527 17.27 -20.20 -5.51
N ALA A 528 18.47 -19.61 -5.52
CA ALA A 528 19.27 -19.40 -4.33
C ALA A 528 18.50 -18.46 -3.37
N TYR A 529 18.64 -18.70 -2.07
CA TYR A 529 17.90 -18.04 -0.99
C TYR A 529 16.39 -18.33 -0.97
N SER A 530 15.68 -18.11 -2.08
CA SER A 530 14.22 -18.19 -2.11
C SER A 530 13.67 -19.60 -1.90
N LEU A 531 14.37 -20.62 -2.41
CA LEU A 531 13.96 -22.02 -2.23
C LEU A 531 14.61 -22.68 -1.02
N ASP A 532 15.45 -21.97 -0.25
CA ASP A 532 16.14 -22.55 0.90
C ASP A 532 16.10 -21.71 2.18
N ALA A 533 16.79 -20.57 2.23
CA ALA A 533 16.85 -19.73 3.41
C ALA A 533 15.49 -19.14 3.77
N MET A 534 14.74 -18.61 2.79
CA MET A 534 13.42 -18.04 3.02
C MET A 534 12.46 -19.04 3.67
N PRO A 535 12.16 -20.22 3.09
CA PRO A 535 11.21 -21.14 3.69
C PRO A 535 11.70 -21.72 5.02
N LEU A 536 13.02 -21.87 5.20
CA LEU A 536 13.60 -22.22 6.50
C LEU A 536 13.29 -21.16 7.56
N MET A 537 13.47 -19.87 7.23
CA MET A 537 13.23 -18.77 8.15
C MET A 537 11.75 -18.66 8.50
N VAL A 538 10.84 -18.71 7.51
CA VAL A 538 9.39 -18.70 7.77
C VAL A 538 9.01 -19.84 8.71
N LEU A 539 9.42 -21.08 8.39
CA LEU A 539 9.11 -22.24 9.22
C LEU A 539 9.66 -22.10 10.64
N ARG A 540 10.90 -21.62 10.80
CA ARG A 540 11.50 -21.44 12.13
C ARG A 540 10.86 -20.33 12.92
N THR A 541 10.51 -19.21 12.30
CA THR A 541 9.77 -18.14 12.98
C THR A 541 8.42 -18.66 13.47
N ILE A 542 7.72 -19.47 12.67
CA ILE A 542 6.47 -20.12 13.09
C ILE A 542 6.71 -21.03 14.31
N GLU A 543 7.68 -21.95 14.25
CA GLU A 543 7.95 -22.90 15.33
C GLU A 543 8.37 -22.20 16.64
N GLU A 544 9.20 -21.17 16.56
CA GLU A 544 9.64 -20.38 17.72
C GLU A 544 8.50 -19.58 18.35
N LEU A 545 7.63 -18.95 17.54
CA LEU A 545 6.47 -18.20 18.05
C LEU A 545 5.43 -19.09 18.70
N THR A 546 5.17 -20.24 18.08
CA THR A 546 4.06 -21.12 18.45
C THR A 546 4.49 -22.23 19.41
N GLY A 547 5.78 -22.39 19.70
CA GLY A 547 6.30 -23.54 20.44
C GLY A 547 6.02 -24.88 19.75
N SER A 548 5.84 -24.86 18.43
CA SER A 548 5.39 -26.00 17.63
C SER A 548 6.54 -26.88 17.18
N ARG A 549 6.20 -28.13 16.85
CA ARG A 549 7.07 -29.03 16.12
C ARG A 549 6.34 -29.47 14.86
N ILE A 550 6.65 -28.82 13.74
CA ILE A 550 6.06 -29.16 12.45
C ILE A 550 6.90 -30.29 11.85
N ILE A 551 6.28 -31.45 11.63
CA ILE A 551 7.00 -32.60 11.11
C ILE A 551 7.29 -32.38 9.62
N ARG A 552 8.52 -32.70 9.26
CA ARG A 552 9.07 -32.61 7.91
C ARG A 552 8.80 -33.88 7.11
#